data_AF-A0A2N2Y837-F1
#
_entry.id   AF-A0A2N2Y837-F1
#
_cell.length_a   1.000
_cell.length_b   1.000
_cell.length_c   1.000
_cell.angle_alpha   90.00
_cell.angle_beta   90.00
_cell.angle_gamma   90.00
#
_symmetry.space_group_name_H-M   'P 1'
#
loop_
_entity.id
_entity.type
_entity.pdbx_description
1 polymer ?
#
loop_
_entity_poly.entity_id
_entity_poly.type
_entity_poly.pdbx_seq_one_letter_code
_entity_poly.pdbx_strand_id
1 'polypeptide(L)' 'MKIRNRTDILKFQNHSRRKVLEIQNKNIREIFEGNYRIIYRVVNENRIDILTIHHSARDLRKRKM' A
#
# COMPACT_ATOMS: atom_id res chain seq x y z
N MET A 1 -7.68 18.38 -4.97
CA MET A 1 -6.59 17.39 -5.17
C MET A 1 -6.65 16.34 -4.06
N LYS A 2 -7.35 15.21 -4.26
CA LYS A 2 -7.73 14.28 -3.15
C LYS A 2 -6.64 13.26 -2.74
N ILE A 3 -5.61 13.04 -3.56
CA ILE A 3 -4.61 11.98 -3.33
C ILE A 3 -3.55 12.38 -2.29
N ARG A 4 -3.14 13.66 -2.23
CA ARG A 4 -2.14 14.15 -1.26
C ARG A 4 -2.60 14.06 0.20
N ASN A 5 -3.88 14.31 0.49
CA ASN A 5 -4.36 14.23 1.88
C ASN A 5 -4.42 12.78 2.40
N ARG A 6 -4.53 11.81 1.50
CA ARG A 6 -4.58 10.39 1.86
C ARG A 6 -3.21 9.86 2.31
N THR A 7 -2.11 10.47 1.85
CA THR A 7 -0.75 10.16 2.31
C THR A 7 -0.45 10.67 3.71
N ASP A 8 -1.15 11.67 4.24
CA ASP A 8 -0.99 12.06 5.66
C ASP A 8 -1.69 11.07 6.62
N ILE A 9 -2.76 10.40 6.18
CA ILE A 9 -3.41 9.33 6.96
C ILE A 9 -2.48 8.10 7.11
N LEU A 10 -1.51 7.92 6.20
CA LEU A 10 -0.45 6.90 6.33
C LEU A 10 0.45 7.13 7.54
N LYS A 11 0.65 8.38 7.99
CA LYS A 11 1.42 8.68 9.20
C LYS A 11 0.69 8.35 10.49
N PHE A 12 -0.65 8.44 10.50
CA PHE A 12 -1.44 8.40 11.74
C PHE A 12 -2.03 7.04 12.11
N GLN A 13 -2.12 6.09 11.17
CA GLN A 13 -2.71 4.77 11.44
C GLN A 13 -1.82 3.63 10.91
N ASN A 14 -0.84 3.24 11.72
CA ASN A 14 0.12 2.19 11.38
C ASN A 14 -0.44 0.75 11.61
N HIS A 15 -1.53 0.60 12.37
CA HIS A 15 -2.00 -0.70 12.87
C HIS A 15 -3.19 -1.34 12.12
N SER A 16 -4.04 -0.56 11.43
CA SER A 16 -5.27 -1.08 10.79
C SER A 16 -5.13 -1.54 9.33
N ARG A 17 -3.89 -1.74 8.84
CA ARG A 17 -3.65 -1.93 7.40
C ARG A 17 -3.40 -3.39 7.05
N ARG A 18 -4.20 -3.88 6.08
CA ARG A 18 -4.32 -5.27 5.65
C ARG A 18 -2.97 -5.78 5.11
N LYS A 19 -2.63 -7.03 5.45
CA LYS A 19 -1.47 -7.70 4.86
C LYS A 19 -1.75 -7.96 3.38
N VAL A 20 -0.74 -7.76 2.52
CA VAL A 20 -0.84 -8.12 1.10
C VAL A 20 -0.88 -9.64 1.01
N LEU A 21 -2.06 -10.21 0.74
CA LEU A 21 -2.22 -11.68 0.66
C LEU A 21 -1.35 -12.31 -0.44
N GLU A 22 -1.03 -11.55 -1.48
CA GLU A 22 -0.27 -12.01 -2.65
C GLU A 22 1.25 -12.03 -2.40
N ILE A 23 1.74 -11.33 -1.38
CA ILE A 23 3.16 -11.31 -1.04
C ILE A 23 3.29 -11.88 0.37
N GLN A 24 3.90 -13.06 0.50
CA GLN A 24 4.11 -13.75 1.79
C GLN A 24 5.09 -13.02 2.74
N ASN A 25 5.29 -11.71 2.56
CA ASN A 25 6.14 -10.88 3.39
C ASN A 25 5.29 -10.06 4.36
N LYS A 26 5.40 -10.37 5.66
CA LYS A 26 4.64 -9.72 6.74
C LYS A 26 4.89 -8.20 6.86
N ASN A 27 5.97 -7.71 6.28
CA ASN A 27 6.35 -6.29 6.32
C ASN A 27 5.74 -5.47 5.18
N ILE A 28 5.11 -6.12 4.21
CA ILE A 28 4.43 -5.47 3.09
C ILE A 28 2.94 -5.40 3.39
N ARG A 29 2.39 -4.19 3.24
CA ARG A 29 1.01 -3.86 3.54
C ARG A 29 0.40 -3.12 2.36
N GLU A 30 -0.92 -3.07 2.36
CA GLU A 30 -1.66 -2.34 1.34
C GLU A 30 -2.82 -1.53 1.91
N ILE A 31 -3.17 -0.50 1.15
CA ILE A 31 -4.41 0.23 1.32
C ILE A 31 -5.11 0.37 -0.03
N PHE A 32 -6.43 0.29 -0.01
CA PHE A 32 -7.28 0.53 -1.16
C PHE A 32 -7.81 1.96 -1.12
N GLU A 33 -7.61 2.67 -2.22
CA GLU A 33 -8.07 4.03 -2.45
C GLU A 33 -8.89 4.07 -3.73
N GLY A 34 -10.20 3.83 -3.58
CA GLY A 34 -11.10 3.60 -4.71
C GLY A 34 -10.64 2.41 -5.54
N ASN A 35 -10.37 2.65 -6.83
CA ASN A 35 -9.91 1.62 -7.78
C ASN A 35 -8.37 1.45 -7.79
N TYR A 36 -7.65 2.09 -6.87
CA TYR A 36 -6.21 1.95 -6.75
C TYR A 36 -5.85 1.24 -5.46
N ARG A 37 -4.75 0.49 -5.50
CA ARG A 37 -4.14 -0.21 -4.39
C ARG A 37 -2.73 0.32 -4.23
N ILE A 38 -2.46 0.89 -3.07
CA ILE A 38 -1.15 1.42 -2.70
C ILE A 38 -0.46 0.34 -1.88
N ILE A 39 0.61 -0.23 -2.44
CA ILE A 39 1.44 -1.23 -1.79
C ILE A 39 2.66 -0.51 -1.20
N TYR A 40 2.90 -0.73 0.08
CA TYR A 40 3.96 -0.06 0.81
C TYR A 40 4.56 -1.00 1.85
N ARG A 41 5.76 -0.67 2.33
CA ARG A 41 6.39 -1.36 3.47
C ARG A 41 6.64 -0.38 4.61
N VAL A 42 6.51 -0.85 5.84
CA VAL A 42 6.88 -0.08 7.03
C VAL A 42 8.34 -0.39 7.32
N VAL A 43 9.20 0.63 7.24
CA VAL A 43 10.64 0.49 7.53
C VAL A 43 10.89 0.67 9.03
N ASN A 44 10.23 1.65 9.64
CA ASN A 44 10.21 1.90 11.07
C ASN A 44 8.94 2.71 11.43
N GLU A 45 8.76 3.05 12.71
CA GLU A 45 7.55 3.75 13.20
C GLU A 45 7.31 5.11 12.53
N ASN A 46 8.37 5.75 12.03
CA ASN A 46 8.31 7.09 11.45
C ASN A 46 8.50 7.09 9.92
N ARG A 47 8.74 5.93 9.30
CA ARG A 47 9.06 5.83 7.87
C ARG A 47 8.32 4.69 7.19
N ILE A 48 7.63 5.08 6.13
CA ILE A 48 6.92 4.20 5.21
C ILE A 48 7.49 4.41 3.81
N ASP A 49 7.88 3.32 3.15
CA ASP A 49 8.29 3.35 1.75
C ASP A 49 7.12 2.87 0.89
N ILE A 50 6.66 3.72 -0.04
CA ILE A 50 5.67 3.33 -1.05
C ILE A 50 6.41 2.54 -2.13
N LEU A 51 6.06 1.26 -2.28
CA LEU A 51 6.69 0.39 -3.27
C LEU A 51 6.06 0.61 -4.64
N THR A 52 4.73 0.62 -4.71
CA THR A 52 4.01 0.76 -5.98
C THR A 52 2.56 1.18 -5.74
N ILE A 53 2.00 1.92 -6.70
CA ILE A 53 0.56 2.19 -6.79
C ILE A 53 0.05 1.44 -8.02
N HIS A 54 -0.91 0.54 -7.80
CA HIS A 54 -1.45 -0.34 -8.83
C HIS A 54 -2.96 -0.18 -8.95
N HIS A 55 -3.51 -0.30 -10.16
CA HIS A 55 -4.95 -0.22 -10.36
C HIS A 55 -5.59 -1.57 -10.03
N SER A 56 -6.52 -1.61 -9.06
CA SER A 56 -7.14 -2.83 -8.52
C SER A 56 -7.88 -3.66 -9.56
N ALA A 57 -8.41 -3.03 -10.62
CA ALA A 57 -9.05 -3.74 -11.73
C ALA A 57 -8.05 -4.46 -12.67
N ARG A 58 -6.75 -4.26 -12.48
CA ARG A 58 -5.70 -4.95 -13.26
C ARG A 58 -5.09 -6.06 -12.40
N ASP A 59 -4.90 -7.23 -12.98
CA ASP A 59 -4.27 -8.34 -12.26
C ASP A 59 -2.79 -8.02 -12.00
N LEU A 60 -2.38 -8.07 -10.72
CA LEU A 60 -1.01 -7.81 -10.28
C LEU A 60 -0.07 -8.94 -10.76
N ARG A 61 -0.58 -10.16 -10.94
CA ARG A 61 0.21 -11.36 -11.29
C ARG A 61 0.61 -11.41 -12.76
N LYS A 62 0.01 -10.58 -13.61
CA LYS A 62 0.35 -10.50 -15.05
C LYS A 62 1.56 -9.62 -15.33
N ARG A 63 2.08 -8.90 -14.34
CA ARG A 63 3.30 -8.09 -14.50
C ARG A 63 4.49 -8.99 -14.19
N LYS A 64 5.22 -9.42 -15.23
CA LYS A 64 6.58 -9.96 -15.04
C LYS A 64 7.41 -8.86 -14.36
N MET A 65 7.76 -9.07 -13.10
CA MET A 65 8.86 -8.36 -12.44
C MET A 65 10.18 -8.90 -12.96
#